data_AF-A0A916UKY7-F1
#
_entry.id   AF-A0A916UKY7-F1
#
_cell.length_a   1.000
_cell.length_b   1.000
_cell.length_c   1.000
_cell.angle_alpha   90.00
_cell.angle_beta   90.00
_cell.angle_gamma   90.00
#
_symmetry.space_group_name_H-M   'P 1'
#
loop_
_entity.id
_entity.type
_entity.pdbx_description
1 polymer ?
#
loop_
_entity_poly.entity_id
_entity_poly.type
_entity_poly.pdbx_seq_one_letter_code
_entity_poly.pdbx_strand_id
1 'polypeptide(L)'
;MSTLRHRLALTLGAFFVAGSASAVAAGAASASPVDCPALPGAAQTLISSTSECAANADASSAAAAFGNGGSATANATNMGLSLAIGADGGIAVSEATNFSGPAAIAIGQGARVEAWGVSPGLSIGIAGPGATVTVSGTSAPQCSGGPSFAGDFQTLKGCVSDGNTVIPLG
;
A
#
# COMPACT_ATOMS: atom_id res chain seq x y z
N MET A 1 -29.73 70.14 -7.62
CA MET A 1 -28.56 69.95 -8.51
C MET A 1 -27.98 68.58 -8.16
N SER A 2 -27.93 67.54 -8.98
CA SER A 2 -28.19 67.34 -10.41
C SER A 2 -28.75 65.93 -10.58
N THR A 3 -29.78 65.80 -11.40
CA THR A 3 -30.40 64.57 -11.88
C THR A 3 -29.59 63.96 -13.03
N LEU A 4 -29.41 62.65 -13.09
CA LEU A 4 -29.33 61.98 -14.40
C LEU A 4 -29.84 60.54 -14.37
N ARG A 5 -30.94 60.34 -15.10
CA ARG A 5 -31.58 59.08 -15.49
C ARG A 5 -31.02 58.66 -16.86
N HIS A 6 -30.78 57.37 -17.11
CA HIS A 6 -30.83 56.70 -18.43
C HIS A 6 -31.22 55.23 -18.17
N ARG A 7 -32.49 54.83 -18.36
CA ARG A 7 -33.07 54.20 -19.58
C ARG A 7 -32.24 53.01 -20.08
N LEU A 8 -32.58 51.77 -19.70
CA LEU A 8 -33.56 50.84 -20.33
C LEU A 8 -33.04 50.23 -21.64
N ALA A 9 -32.69 48.94 -21.62
CA ALA A 9 -32.80 48.04 -22.77
C ALA A 9 -32.94 46.60 -22.26
N LEU A 10 -34.15 46.08 -22.44
CA LEU A 10 -34.59 44.72 -22.16
C LEU A 10 -34.48 43.95 -23.48
N THR A 11 -33.68 42.89 -23.54
CA THR A 11 -33.76 41.91 -24.62
C THR A 11 -33.68 40.51 -24.06
N LEU A 12 -34.81 39.81 -24.18
CA LEU A 12 -34.95 38.37 -24.05
C LEU A 12 -33.95 37.66 -24.97
N GLY A 13 -33.31 36.62 -24.44
CA GLY A 13 -32.51 35.67 -25.19
C GLY A 13 -32.51 34.32 -24.49
N ALA A 14 -33.68 33.67 -24.46
CA ALA A 14 -33.77 32.27 -24.12
C ALA A 14 -33.15 31.45 -25.26
N PHE A 15 -32.00 30.85 -25.02
CA PHE A 15 -31.51 29.72 -25.81
C PHE A 15 -31.22 28.56 -24.87
N PHE A 16 -32.06 27.54 -24.98
CA PHE A 16 -31.79 26.19 -24.51
C PHE A 16 -30.50 25.69 -25.16
N VAL A 17 -29.48 25.38 -24.36
CA VAL A 17 -28.44 24.42 -24.74
C VAL A 17 -28.47 23.31 -23.70
N ALA A 18 -29.04 22.18 -24.12
CA ALA A 18 -28.96 20.91 -23.45
C ALA A 18 -27.48 20.47 -23.33
N GLY A 19 -27.14 19.86 -22.19
CA GLY A 19 -26.08 18.86 -22.10
C GLY A 19 -24.66 19.32 -22.42
N SER A 20 -23.97 19.90 -21.45
CA SER A 20 -22.52 19.74 -21.33
C SER A 20 -22.22 19.23 -19.93
N ALA A 21 -22.30 17.91 -19.75
CA ALA A 21 -21.58 17.26 -18.68
C ALA A 21 -20.10 17.49 -18.95
N SER A 22 -19.49 18.43 -18.23
CA SER A 22 -18.05 18.60 -18.19
C SER A 22 -17.46 17.26 -17.72
N ALA A 23 -17.05 16.43 -18.67
CA ALA A 23 -16.23 15.27 -18.40
C ALA A 23 -14.91 15.81 -17.86
N VAL A 24 -14.83 15.93 -16.54
CA VAL A 24 -13.58 16.15 -15.85
C VAL A 24 -12.76 14.90 -16.13
N ALA A 25 -11.89 14.98 -17.13
CA ALA A 25 -10.87 13.96 -17.34
C ALA A 25 -10.02 13.96 -16.07
N ALA A 26 -10.29 13.00 -15.18
CA ALA A 26 -9.43 12.72 -14.05
C ALA A 26 -8.06 12.35 -14.65
N GLY A 27 -7.13 13.29 -14.64
CA GLY A 27 -5.74 13.00 -14.98
C GLY A 27 -5.28 11.88 -14.07
N ALA A 28 -4.90 10.74 -14.64
CA ALA A 28 -4.21 9.71 -13.88
C ALA A 28 -2.93 10.34 -13.35
N ALA A 29 -2.88 10.60 -12.04
CA ALA A 29 -1.64 10.96 -11.39
C ALA A 29 -0.73 9.73 -11.46
N SER A 30 0.22 9.74 -12.40
CA SER A 30 1.24 8.71 -12.46
C SER A 30 2.11 8.85 -11.23
N ALA A 31 1.96 7.93 -10.28
CA ALA A 31 2.90 7.80 -9.18
C ALA A 31 4.26 7.42 -9.75
N SER A 32 5.32 8.16 -9.40
CA SER A 32 6.68 7.71 -9.72
C SER A 32 7.01 6.55 -8.77
N PRO A 33 7.32 5.36 -9.29
CA PRO A 33 7.78 4.26 -8.45
C PRO A 33 9.09 4.65 -7.73
N VAL A 34 9.28 4.13 -6.53
CA VAL A 34 10.51 4.21 -5.74
C VAL A 34 10.92 2.80 -5.31
N ASP A 35 12.22 2.55 -5.33
CA ASP A 35 12.83 1.24 -4.99
C ASP A 35 13.98 1.48 -4.03
N CYS A 36 13.93 0.82 -2.88
CA CYS A 36 14.90 0.89 -1.82
C CYS A 36 15.52 -0.50 -1.62
N PRO A 37 16.59 -0.86 -2.34
CA PRO A 37 17.36 -2.05 -2.05
C PRO A 37 18.38 -1.76 -0.94
N ALA A 38 18.31 -2.49 0.16
CA ALA A 38 19.29 -2.45 1.24
C ALA A 38 20.17 -3.72 1.22
N LEU A 39 21.43 -3.50 0.83
CA LEU A 39 22.51 -4.48 0.99
C LEU A 39 22.90 -4.63 2.47
N PRO A 40 23.63 -5.70 2.84
CA PRO A 40 24.05 -5.88 4.23
C PRO A 40 24.80 -4.66 4.79
N GLY A 41 24.32 -4.16 5.93
CA GLY A 41 24.87 -3.00 6.63
C GLY A 41 24.46 -1.64 6.05
N ALA A 42 23.50 -1.61 5.14
CA ALA A 42 22.99 -0.40 4.51
C ALA A 42 21.54 -0.12 4.87
N ALA A 43 21.17 1.15 4.79
CA ALA A 43 19.79 1.61 4.85
C ALA A 43 19.53 2.57 3.68
N GLN A 44 18.35 2.45 3.08
CA GLN A 44 17.89 3.30 1.99
C GLN A 44 16.49 3.80 2.30
N THR A 45 16.22 5.05 1.95
CA THR A 45 14.90 5.65 2.07
C THR A 45 14.71 6.60 0.91
N LEU A 46 13.63 6.42 0.16
CA LEU A 46 13.26 7.28 -0.94
C LEU A 46 11.80 7.67 -0.80
N ILE A 47 11.54 8.95 -0.98
CA ILE A 47 10.21 9.53 -0.91
C ILE A 47 10.00 10.29 -2.21
N SER A 48 8.89 10.01 -2.86
CA SER A 48 8.37 10.75 -4.01
C SER A 48 7.06 11.46 -3.61
N SER A 49 6.41 12.14 -4.55
CA SER A 49 5.16 12.88 -4.29
C SER A 49 4.00 11.99 -3.83
N THR A 50 4.03 10.69 -4.20
CA THR A 50 2.91 9.75 -3.99
C THR A 50 3.37 8.38 -3.52
N SER A 51 4.67 8.17 -3.36
CA SER A 51 5.27 6.86 -3.12
C SER A 51 6.37 6.97 -2.10
N GLU A 52 6.47 5.98 -1.21
CA GLU A 52 7.49 5.92 -0.17
C GLU A 52 8.07 4.52 -0.09
N CYS A 53 9.39 4.42 0.03
CA CYS A 53 10.05 3.20 0.43
C CYS A 53 11.10 3.45 1.52
N ALA A 54 11.23 2.49 2.42
CA ALA A 54 12.32 2.43 3.38
C ALA A 54 12.80 0.98 3.52
N ALA A 55 14.10 0.76 3.34
CA ALA A 55 14.73 -0.54 3.54
C ALA A 55 15.93 -0.42 4.48
N ASN A 56 16.03 -1.29 5.49
CA ASN A 56 17.16 -1.36 6.40
C ASN A 56 17.64 -2.80 6.53
N ALA A 57 18.93 -3.03 6.41
CA ALA A 57 19.54 -4.33 6.62
C ALA A 57 20.78 -4.21 7.51
N ASP A 58 20.86 -5.03 8.56
CA ASP A 58 22.10 -5.18 9.32
C ASP A 58 23.21 -5.84 8.48
N ALA A 59 24.42 -5.92 9.03
CA ALA A 59 25.60 -6.44 8.35
C ALA A 59 25.47 -7.90 7.86
N SER A 60 24.44 -8.64 8.29
CA SER A 60 24.21 -10.05 7.99
C SER A 60 22.95 -10.30 7.15
N SER A 61 22.18 -9.26 6.84
CA SER A 61 20.81 -9.37 6.34
C SER A 61 20.62 -8.64 5.00
N ALA A 62 19.47 -8.80 4.37
CA ALA A 62 19.09 -8.04 3.18
C ALA A 62 17.62 -7.62 3.24
N ALA A 63 17.32 -6.39 2.79
CA ALA A 63 15.96 -5.87 2.75
C ALA A 63 15.68 -5.17 1.42
N ALA A 64 14.43 -5.25 0.95
CA ALA A 64 13.99 -4.52 -0.24
C ALA A 64 12.58 -3.96 -0.03
N ALA A 65 12.39 -2.69 -0.34
CA ALA A 65 11.11 -2.02 -0.25
C ALA A 65 10.77 -1.32 -1.57
N PHE A 66 9.55 -1.52 -2.07
CA PHE A 66 9.07 -0.96 -3.33
C PHE A 66 7.78 -0.19 -3.11
N GLY A 67 7.80 1.11 -3.40
CA GLY A 67 6.63 1.98 -3.33
C GLY A 67 6.19 2.43 -4.70
N ASN A 68 4.93 2.24 -5.09
CA ASN A 68 4.36 2.80 -6.32
C ASN A 68 2.95 3.33 -6.07
N GLY A 69 2.82 4.61 -5.72
CA GLY A 69 1.55 5.17 -5.28
C GLY A 69 1.14 4.70 -3.88
N GLY A 70 2.06 4.09 -3.12
CA GLY A 70 1.87 3.51 -1.79
C GLY A 70 3.14 3.59 -0.96
N SER A 71 3.12 3.00 0.24
CA SER A 71 4.23 3.02 1.18
C SER A 71 4.71 1.61 1.51
N ALA A 72 6.02 1.40 1.47
CA ALA A 72 6.65 0.11 1.76
C ALA A 72 7.80 0.28 2.75
N THR A 73 7.81 -0.50 3.83
CA THR A 73 8.92 -0.54 4.79
C THR A 73 9.38 -1.98 4.98
N ALA A 74 10.66 -2.23 4.73
CA ALA A 74 11.31 -3.53 4.93
C ALA A 74 12.50 -3.37 5.87
N ASN A 75 12.55 -4.12 6.96
CA ASN A 75 13.73 -4.12 7.83
C ASN A 75 14.16 -5.55 8.17
N ALA A 76 15.45 -5.82 8.01
CA ALA A 76 16.03 -7.15 8.14
C ALA A 76 17.20 -7.16 9.11
N THR A 77 17.10 -8.05 10.10
CA THR A 77 18.15 -8.23 11.11
C THR A 77 18.43 -9.71 11.36
N ASN A 78 19.58 -10.02 11.95
CA ASN A 78 20.00 -11.37 12.38
C ASN A 78 19.86 -12.42 11.26
N MET A 79 20.61 -12.24 10.16
CA MET A 79 20.54 -13.12 8.96
C MET A 79 19.13 -13.23 8.37
N GLY A 80 18.33 -12.17 8.50
CA GLY A 80 16.97 -12.10 7.99
C GLY A 80 16.90 -11.61 6.54
N LEU A 81 15.77 -11.91 5.89
CA LEU A 81 15.40 -11.35 4.60
C LEU A 81 14.07 -10.63 4.78
N SER A 82 13.95 -9.38 4.31
CA SER A 82 12.69 -8.64 4.39
C SER A 82 12.29 -8.07 3.03
N LEU A 83 11.03 -8.27 2.63
CA LEU A 83 10.45 -7.71 1.42
C LEU A 83 9.16 -6.96 1.72
N ALA A 84 9.05 -5.71 1.27
CA ALA A 84 7.81 -4.93 1.34
C ALA A 84 7.46 -4.32 -0.01
N ILE A 85 6.20 -4.43 -0.43
CA ILE A 85 5.68 -3.84 -1.67
C ILE A 85 4.37 -3.13 -1.34
N GLY A 86 4.35 -1.82 -1.50
CA GLY A 86 3.17 -0.97 -1.34
C GLY A 86 2.83 -0.31 -2.67
N ALA A 87 1.69 -0.68 -3.27
CA ALA A 87 1.27 -0.16 -4.56
C ALA A 87 -0.17 0.35 -4.54
N ASP A 88 -0.48 1.34 -5.38
CA ASP A 88 -1.84 1.85 -5.63
C ASP A 88 -2.61 2.26 -4.36
N GLY A 89 -1.93 2.88 -3.40
CA GLY A 89 -2.47 3.29 -2.10
C GLY A 89 -2.31 2.25 -0.98
N GLY A 90 -1.64 1.14 -1.26
CA GLY A 90 -1.32 0.09 -0.29
C GLY A 90 -0.17 0.46 0.64
N ILE A 91 -0.21 -0.09 1.86
CA ILE A 91 0.81 0.08 2.90
C ILE A 91 1.33 -1.29 3.33
N ALA A 92 2.61 -1.54 3.10
CA ALA A 92 3.25 -2.80 3.43
C ALA A 92 4.41 -2.60 4.41
N VAL A 93 4.41 -3.40 5.47
CA VAL A 93 5.48 -3.46 6.46
C VAL A 93 5.94 -4.90 6.57
N SER A 94 7.24 -5.14 6.45
CA SER A 94 7.85 -6.44 6.67
C SER A 94 9.08 -6.33 7.56
N GLU A 95 9.17 -7.11 8.64
CA GLU A 95 10.33 -7.06 9.54
C GLU A 95 10.83 -8.42 10.02
N ALA A 96 12.14 -8.66 9.91
CA ALA A 96 12.76 -9.98 10.04
C ALA A 96 13.76 -10.09 11.22
N THR A 97 13.82 -11.25 11.89
CA THR A 97 14.94 -11.67 12.76
C THR A 97 15.20 -13.19 12.72
N ASN A 98 16.47 -13.59 12.89
CA ASN A 98 17.01 -14.95 13.08
C ASN A 98 16.64 -15.95 11.98
N PHE A 99 17.16 -15.73 10.77
CA PHE A 99 16.87 -16.53 9.57
C PHE A 99 15.40 -16.53 9.12
N SER A 100 14.65 -15.49 9.48
CA SER A 100 13.28 -15.32 9.00
C SER A 100 13.22 -14.60 7.65
N GLY A 101 12.21 -14.91 6.85
CA GLY A 101 11.93 -14.26 5.57
C GLY A 101 10.48 -13.78 5.43
N PRO A 102 10.05 -12.71 6.12
CA PRO A 102 8.73 -12.11 5.91
C PRO A 102 8.65 -11.32 4.60
N ALA A 103 7.49 -11.43 3.95
CA ALA A 103 7.12 -10.66 2.76
C ALA A 103 5.74 -10.02 2.94
N ALA A 104 5.66 -8.70 2.74
CA ALA A 104 4.43 -7.93 2.82
C ALA A 104 4.10 -7.28 1.47
N ILE A 105 2.92 -7.57 0.92
CA ILE A 105 2.50 -7.08 -0.39
C ILE A 105 1.10 -6.47 -0.27
N ALA A 106 1.02 -5.14 -0.24
CA ALA A 106 -0.23 -4.39 -0.16
C ALA A 106 -0.49 -3.67 -1.48
N ILE A 107 -1.55 -4.06 -2.19
CA ILE A 107 -1.89 -3.51 -3.50
C ILE A 107 -3.31 -2.96 -3.47
N GLY A 108 -3.45 -1.67 -3.74
CA GLY A 108 -4.73 -0.99 -3.84
C GLY A 108 -5.09 -0.16 -2.61
N GLN A 109 -6.09 0.69 -2.78
CA GLN A 109 -6.45 1.68 -1.77
C GLN A 109 -6.95 1.00 -0.49
N GLY A 110 -6.38 1.40 0.65
CA GLY A 110 -6.73 0.84 1.95
C GLY A 110 -6.18 -0.56 2.21
N ALA A 111 -5.42 -1.14 1.27
CA ALA A 111 -4.71 -2.40 1.49
C ALA A 111 -3.60 -2.20 2.53
N ARG A 112 -3.54 -3.09 3.52
CA ARG A 112 -2.50 -3.09 4.56
C ARG A 112 -1.96 -4.48 4.81
N VAL A 113 -0.64 -4.61 4.84
CA VAL A 113 0.02 -5.85 5.27
C VAL A 113 1.09 -5.53 6.29
N GLU A 114 1.08 -6.28 7.39
CA GLU A 114 2.17 -6.35 8.35
C GLU A 114 2.64 -7.78 8.47
N ALA A 115 3.89 -8.06 8.12
CA ALA A 115 4.49 -9.39 8.20
C ALA A 115 5.74 -9.36 9.08
N TRP A 116 5.76 -10.23 10.08
CA TRP A 116 6.82 -10.32 11.07
C TRP A 116 7.47 -11.70 11.03
N GLY A 117 8.78 -11.73 11.27
CA GLY A 117 9.56 -12.95 11.46
C GLY A 117 10.12 -13.04 12.88
N VAL A 118 9.85 -14.15 13.59
CA VAL A 118 10.20 -14.32 15.01
C VAL A 118 11.20 -15.46 15.25
N SER A 119 11.24 -16.45 14.35
CA SER A 119 12.17 -17.58 14.36
C SER A 119 12.46 -18.02 12.92
N PRO A 120 13.41 -18.94 12.66
CA PRO A 120 13.69 -19.37 11.29
C PRO A 120 12.41 -19.81 10.60
N GLY A 121 12.08 -19.16 9.48
CA GLY A 121 10.84 -19.44 8.78
C GLY A 121 10.41 -18.31 7.84
N LEU A 122 9.62 -18.69 6.85
CA LEU A 122 9.07 -17.77 5.86
C LEU A 122 7.66 -17.37 6.26
N SER A 123 7.31 -16.12 6.03
CA SER A 123 5.95 -15.63 6.18
C SER A 123 5.60 -14.72 5.01
N ILE A 124 4.34 -14.73 4.59
CA ILE A 124 3.88 -13.91 3.48
C ILE A 124 2.47 -13.40 3.78
N GLY A 125 2.26 -12.12 3.51
CA GLY A 125 0.95 -11.48 3.51
C GLY A 125 0.73 -10.74 2.19
N ILE A 126 -0.47 -10.88 1.64
CA ILE A 126 -0.91 -10.22 0.42
C ILE A 126 -2.30 -9.63 0.68
N ALA A 127 -2.43 -8.31 0.57
CA ALA A 127 -3.69 -7.59 0.71
C ALA A 127 -4.04 -6.89 -0.60
N GLY A 128 -5.26 -7.11 -1.08
CA GLY A 128 -5.89 -6.30 -2.10
C GLY A 128 -6.62 -5.08 -1.50
N PRO A 129 -7.37 -4.32 -2.32
CA PRO A 129 -8.07 -3.11 -1.89
C PRO A 129 -8.96 -3.34 -0.66
N GLY A 130 -8.84 -2.45 0.33
CA GLY A 130 -9.58 -2.51 1.60
C GLY A 130 -9.24 -3.68 2.53
N ALA A 131 -8.32 -4.56 2.15
CA ALA A 131 -7.93 -5.71 2.96
C ALA A 131 -6.86 -5.35 3.99
N THR A 132 -6.90 -5.98 5.15
CA THR A 132 -5.84 -5.93 6.15
C THR A 132 -5.37 -7.33 6.46
N VAL A 133 -4.05 -7.54 6.35
CA VAL A 133 -3.37 -8.79 6.65
C VAL A 133 -2.33 -8.57 7.74
N THR A 134 -2.33 -9.45 8.74
CA THR A 134 -1.30 -9.46 9.78
C THR A 134 -0.74 -10.86 9.94
N VAL A 135 0.58 -10.97 9.85
CA VAL A 135 1.33 -12.20 10.11
C VAL A 135 2.32 -11.94 11.22
N SER A 136 2.06 -12.48 12.42
CA SER A 136 2.87 -12.21 13.62
C SER A 136 4.04 -13.17 13.83
N GLY A 137 4.10 -14.29 13.10
CA GLY A 137 5.08 -15.37 13.30
C GLY A 137 4.88 -16.20 14.57
N THR A 138 3.89 -15.87 15.41
CA THR A 138 3.60 -16.59 16.67
C THR A 138 2.16 -17.08 16.77
N SER A 139 1.26 -16.51 15.97
CA SER A 139 -0.16 -16.85 15.94
C SER A 139 -0.62 -17.02 14.50
N ALA A 140 -1.76 -17.68 14.30
CA ALA A 140 -2.36 -17.85 12.98
C ALA A 140 -2.52 -16.48 12.27
N PRO A 141 -2.13 -16.38 10.98
CA PRO A 141 -2.34 -15.18 10.20
C PRO A 141 -3.79 -14.69 10.22
N GLN A 142 -3.96 -13.37 10.19
CA GLN A 142 -5.27 -12.73 10.17
C GLN A 142 -5.50 -12.04 8.83
N CYS A 143 -6.64 -12.31 8.21
CA CYS A 143 -7.08 -11.72 6.95
C CYS A 143 -8.47 -11.10 7.18
N SER A 144 -8.68 -9.86 6.71
CA SER A 144 -9.97 -9.19 6.91
C SER A 144 -10.22 -8.08 5.87
N GLY A 145 -11.50 -7.67 5.75
CA GLY A 145 -11.94 -6.49 4.99
C GLY A 145 -12.09 -6.70 3.48
N GLY A 146 -11.07 -7.25 2.83
CA GLY A 146 -11.01 -7.38 1.37
C GLY A 146 -10.27 -8.65 0.92
N PRO A 147 -10.11 -8.84 -0.41
CA PRO A 147 -9.41 -10.00 -0.95
C PRO A 147 -7.98 -10.04 -0.41
N SER A 148 -7.61 -11.15 0.22
CA SER A 148 -6.32 -11.28 0.89
C SER A 148 -5.88 -12.74 1.05
N PHE A 149 -4.59 -12.92 1.19
CA PHE A 149 -3.95 -14.20 1.46
C PHE A 149 -2.82 -14.01 2.46
N ALA A 150 -2.66 -14.94 3.38
CA ALA A 150 -1.50 -14.98 4.25
C ALA A 150 -1.11 -16.42 4.57
N GLY A 151 0.20 -16.62 4.74
CA GLY A 151 0.77 -17.88 5.16
C GLY A 151 1.96 -17.65 6.08
N ASP A 152 2.10 -18.51 7.07
CA ASP A 152 3.19 -18.48 8.03
C ASP A 152 3.72 -19.90 8.25
N PHE A 153 4.96 -20.13 7.82
CA PHE A 153 5.62 -21.42 7.98
C PHE A 153 6.11 -21.67 9.40
N GLN A 154 6.17 -20.63 10.24
CA GLN A 154 6.56 -20.77 11.65
C GLN A 154 5.41 -21.40 12.45
N THR A 155 4.17 -21.02 12.13
CA THR A 155 2.95 -21.58 12.75
C THR A 155 2.30 -22.69 11.93
N LEU A 156 2.69 -22.85 10.66
CA LEU A 156 2.04 -23.73 9.66
C LEU A 156 0.56 -23.38 9.46
N LYS A 157 0.23 -22.09 9.61
CA LYS A 157 -1.13 -21.56 9.48
C LYS A 157 -1.19 -20.55 8.36
N GLY A 158 -2.40 -20.30 7.88
CA GLY A 158 -2.68 -19.28 6.89
C GLY A 158 -4.11 -18.78 6.97
N CYS A 159 -4.42 -17.83 6.11
CA CYS A 159 -5.77 -17.40 5.88
C CYS A 159 -5.94 -16.98 4.42
N VAL A 160 -7.16 -17.09 3.93
CA VAL A 160 -7.56 -16.49 2.67
C VAL A 160 -8.90 -15.79 2.89
N SER A 161 -9.08 -14.63 2.27
CA SER A 161 -10.36 -13.94 2.25
C SER A 161 -10.68 -13.49 0.83
N ASP A 162 -11.96 -13.53 0.48
CA ASP A 162 -12.51 -12.93 -0.73
C ASP A 162 -13.11 -11.54 -0.48
N GLY A 163 -12.98 -11.02 0.75
CA GLY A 163 -13.58 -9.76 1.22
C GLY A 163 -14.90 -9.92 1.97
N ASN A 164 -15.55 -11.08 1.86
CA ASN A 164 -16.82 -11.35 2.53
C ASN A 164 -16.70 -12.49 3.54
N THR A 165 -15.89 -13.50 3.21
CA THR A 165 -15.63 -14.67 4.03
C THR A 165 -14.14 -14.78 4.29
N VAL A 166 -13.78 -15.26 5.49
CA VAL A 166 -12.40 -15.58 5.85
C VAL A 166 -12.32 -17.09 6.08
N ILE A 167 -11.41 -17.74 5.37
CA ILE A 167 -11.15 -19.18 5.49
C ILE A 167 -9.77 -19.33 6.16
N PRO A 168 -9.72 -19.80 7.42
CA PRO A 168 -8.45 -20.16 8.03
C PRO A 168 -7.88 -21.41 7.33
N LEU A 169 -6.56 -21.44 7.17
CA LEU A 169 -5.82 -22.55 6.59
C LEU A 169 -4.94 -23.18 7.67
N GLY A 170 -5.09 -24.49 7.88
CA GLY A 170 -4.25 -25.28 8.78
C GLY A 170 -4.74 -25.37 10.21
#